data_AF-F8P850-F1
#
_entry.id   AF-F8P850-F1
#
_cell.length_a   1.000
_cell.length_b   1.000
_cell.length_c   1.000
_cell.angle_alpha   90.00
_cell.angle_beta   90.00
_cell.angle_gamma   90.00
#
_symmetry.space_group_name_H-M   'P 1'
#
loop_
_entity.id
_entity.type
_entity.pdbx_description
1 polymer ?
#
loop_
_entity_poly.entity_id
_entity_poly.type
_entity_poly.pdbx_seq_one_letter_code
_entity_poly.pdbx_strand_id
1 'polypeptide(L)'
;MCKPCGQISVWLPLANKRKLVQDPLNHCGRCIICEVIVAEIDCVAEKMLLHEPDDFAQHKPKGKKIGLQALVYLGLHHRWSSDGHNKLILIGFPIWGLGLWVVPNNRLKTTIGYLYLSLVYELKVANPKIGMSLHNMIDCGSETTEMYKYTNALPEYFSPYLSPDKIPAHRFLKSVHNITI
;
A
#
# COMPACT_ATOMS: atom_id res chain seq x y z
N MET A 1 30.30 -26.61 13.78
CA MET A 1 30.02 -27.39 12.56
C MET A 1 28.51 -27.35 12.30
N CYS A 2 28.06 -26.43 11.44
CA CYS A 2 26.65 -26.34 11.02
C CYS A 2 26.41 -27.23 9.80
N LYS A 3 25.29 -27.95 9.78
CA LYS A 3 24.83 -28.75 8.64
C LYS A 3 24.28 -27.83 7.53
N PRO A 4 24.37 -28.22 6.25
CA PRO A 4 23.86 -27.41 5.15
C PRO A 4 22.34 -27.59 5.01
N CYS A 5 21.61 -26.48 4.97
CA CYS A 5 20.18 -26.49 4.65
C CYS A 5 20.02 -26.64 3.13
N GLY A 6 19.53 -27.81 2.73
CA GLY A 6 19.34 -28.21 1.34
C GLY A 6 18.17 -27.51 0.64
N GLN A 7 18.24 -27.58 -0.69
CA GLN A 7 17.26 -27.12 -1.66
C GLN A 7 15.84 -27.59 -1.36
N ILE A 8 14.85 -26.70 -1.49
CA ILE A 8 13.47 -27.07 -1.83
C ILE A 8 12.95 -26.07 -2.85
N SER A 9 13.10 -26.39 -4.13
CA SER A 9 12.22 -25.88 -5.20
C SER A 9 11.46 -27.08 -5.76
N VAL A 10 10.24 -27.30 -5.29
CA VAL A 10 9.34 -28.30 -5.88
C VAL A 10 8.56 -27.62 -7.00
N TRP A 11 8.87 -27.99 -8.24
CA TRP A 11 8.06 -27.64 -9.40
C TRP A 11 6.80 -28.50 -9.42
N LEU A 12 5.62 -27.87 -9.45
CA LEU A 12 4.34 -28.58 -9.62
C LEU A 12 4.21 -29.10 -11.08
N PRO A 13 3.69 -30.32 -11.29
CA PRO A 13 3.50 -30.88 -12.63
C PRO A 13 2.48 -30.09 -13.48
N LEU A 14 2.74 -30.00 -14.78
CA LEU A 14 1.96 -29.27 -15.80
C LEU A 14 0.49 -29.72 -15.96
N ALA A 15 0.06 -30.82 -15.33
CA ALA A 15 -1.28 -31.38 -15.48
C ALA A 15 -2.38 -30.66 -14.67
N ASN A 16 -2.04 -29.76 -13.73
CA ASN A 16 -3.01 -29.13 -12.84
C ASN A 16 -3.50 -27.74 -13.27
N LYS A 17 -3.25 -27.33 -14.53
CA LYS A 17 -3.84 -26.11 -15.07
C LYS A 17 -5.29 -26.36 -15.53
N ARG A 18 -6.25 -26.12 -14.61
CA ARG A 18 -7.61 -25.55 -14.81
C ARG A 18 -8.64 -26.21 -13.89
N LYS A 19 -8.96 -25.50 -12.81
CA LYS A 19 -10.32 -25.17 -12.35
C LYS A 19 -10.15 -24.03 -11.35
N LEU A 20 -10.89 -22.94 -11.51
CA LEU A 20 -10.99 -21.88 -10.51
C LEU A 20 -11.63 -22.50 -9.27
N VAL A 21 -10.78 -22.90 -8.31
CA VAL A 21 -11.20 -23.39 -7.00
C VAL A 21 -11.77 -22.19 -6.25
N GLN A 22 -13.04 -22.27 -5.86
CA GLN A 22 -13.63 -21.37 -4.86
C GLN A 22 -12.72 -21.35 -3.64
N ASP A 23 -12.34 -20.14 -3.21
CA ASP A 23 -11.37 -19.82 -2.15
C ASP A 23 -10.95 -21.03 -1.28
N PRO A 24 -9.86 -21.74 -1.63
CA PRO A 24 -9.42 -22.94 -0.91
C PRO A 24 -9.00 -22.64 0.54
N LEU A 25 -8.97 -21.36 0.92
CA LEU A 25 -8.54 -20.91 2.24
C LEU A 25 -9.70 -20.44 3.12
N ASN A 26 -10.95 -20.51 2.65
CA ASN A 26 -12.16 -20.33 3.46
C ASN A 26 -12.09 -19.08 4.38
N HIS A 27 -11.71 -17.92 3.82
CA HIS A 27 -11.51 -16.65 4.54
C HIS A 27 -10.38 -16.61 5.60
N CYS A 28 -9.53 -17.64 5.70
CA CYS A 28 -8.37 -17.67 6.60
C CYS A 28 -7.11 -16.97 6.05
N GLY A 29 -7.18 -16.36 4.86
CA GLY A 29 -6.02 -15.73 4.21
C GLY A 29 -5.29 -14.70 5.08
N ARG A 30 -6.02 -13.99 5.96
CA ARG A 30 -5.43 -12.99 6.86
C ARG A 30 -4.59 -13.60 8.00
N CYS A 31 -4.95 -14.79 8.48
CA CYS A 31 -4.22 -15.46 9.58
C CYS A 31 -2.95 -16.15 9.07
N ILE A 32 -3.00 -16.77 7.88
CA ILE A 32 -1.84 -17.49 7.31
C ILE A 32 -0.73 -16.51 6.87
N ILE A 33 -1.09 -15.32 6.37
CA ILE A 33 -0.09 -14.28 6.04
C ILE A 33 0.68 -13.82 7.28
N CYS A 34 0.03 -13.76 8.45
CA CYS A 34 0.68 -13.38 9.70
C CYS A 34 1.59 -14.48 10.26
N GLU A 35 1.29 -15.76 10.04
CA GLU A 35 2.14 -16.88 10.51
C GLU A 35 3.34 -17.16 9.59
N VAL A 36 3.25 -16.84 8.29
CA VAL A 36 4.35 -17.09 7.33
C VAL A 36 5.43 -16.00 7.37
N ILE A 37 5.13 -14.80 7.88
CA ILE A 37 6.10 -13.71 8.02
C ILE A 37 6.72 -13.71 9.42
N VAL A 38 7.22 -14.87 9.84
CA VAL A 38 8.39 -14.93 10.74
C VAL A 38 9.60 -15.25 9.87
N ALA A 39 9.83 -14.42 8.85
CA ALA A 39 11.16 -14.35 8.28
C ALA A 39 12.04 -13.70 9.35
N GLU A 40 13.07 -14.41 9.81
CA GLU A 40 14.17 -13.79 10.55
C GLU A 40 14.57 -12.52 9.79
N ILE A 41 14.64 -11.37 10.48
CA ILE A 41 14.93 -10.05 9.88
C ILE A 41 16.15 -10.10 8.95
N ASP A 42 17.10 -10.98 9.25
CA ASP A 42 18.30 -11.25 8.46
C ASP A 42 18.00 -11.77 7.04
N CYS A 43 16.94 -12.55 6.86
CA CYS A 43 16.52 -13.05 5.55
C CYS A 43 16.04 -11.92 4.62
N VAL A 44 15.37 -10.90 5.16
CA VAL A 44 14.92 -9.75 4.36
C VAL A 44 16.13 -8.96 3.87
N ALA A 45 17.09 -8.66 4.75
CA ALA A 45 18.30 -7.94 4.38
C ALA A 45 19.13 -8.71 3.34
N GLU A 46 19.30 -10.03 3.52
CA GLU A 46 19.99 -10.90 2.57
C GLU A 46 19.30 -10.90 1.19
N LYS A 47 17.98 -11.03 1.15
CA LYS A 47 17.22 -10.98 -0.11
C LYS A 47 17.27 -9.60 -0.77
N MET A 48 17.16 -8.53 0.00
CA MET A 48 17.29 -7.18 -0.55
C MET A 48 18.69 -6.92 -1.12
N LEU A 49 19.74 -7.39 -0.44
CA LEU A 49 21.11 -7.31 -0.95
C LEU A 49 21.31 -8.14 -2.23
N LEU A 50 20.68 -9.31 -2.31
CA LEU A 50 20.75 -10.17 -3.50
C LEU A 50 20.09 -9.52 -4.73
N HIS A 51 18.95 -8.85 -4.54
CA HIS A 51 18.17 -8.30 -5.65
C HIS A 51 18.54 -6.86 -6.00
N GLU A 52 18.97 -6.05 -5.04
CA GLU A 52 19.22 -4.61 -5.19
C GLU A 52 20.58 -4.22 -4.55
N PRO A 53 21.71 -4.81 -4.97
CA PRO A 53 23.02 -4.57 -4.34
C PRO A 53 23.49 -3.12 -4.48
N ASP A 54 23.15 -2.45 -5.59
CA ASP A 54 23.52 -1.06 -5.85
C ASP A 54 22.81 -0.08 -4.92
N ASP A 55 21.50 -0.29 -4.67
CA ASP A 55 20.72 0.51 -3.72
C ASP A 55 21.28 0.35 -2.29
N PHE A 56 21.71 -0.86 -1.93
CA PHE A 56 22.32 -1.13 -0.63
C PHE A 56 23.69 -0.45 -0.48
N ALA A 57 24.51 -0.44 -1.53
CA ALA A 57 25.81 0.25 -1.55
C ALA A 57 25.66 1.78 -1.49
N GLN A 58 24.58 2.32 -2.08
CA GLN A 58 24.26 3.74 -2.04
C GLN A 58 23.61 4.18 -0.73
N HIS A 59 23.19 3.23 0.13
CA HIS A 59 22.58 3.54 1.40
C HIS A 59 23.56 4.30 2.30
N LYS A 60 23.18 5.51 2.74
CA LYS A 60 23.98 6.36 3.63
C LYS A 60 23.36 6.38 5.03
N PRO A 61 23.66 5.41 5.90
CA PRO A 61 23.06 5.31 7.24
C PRO A 61 23.40 6.50 8.16
N LYS A 62 24.46 7.27 7.85
CA LYS A 62 24.82 8.53 8.53
C LYS A 62 24.33 9.79 7.80
N GLY A 63 23.41 9.64 6.85
CA GLY A 63 22.79 10.76 6.14
C GLY A 63 22.02 11.70 7.08
N LYS A 64 21.64 12.87 6.58
CA LYS A 64 20.84 13.84 7.34
C LYS A 64 19.54 13.17 7.80
N LYS A 65 19.39 12.98 9.11
CA LYS A 65 18.14 12.47 9.70
C LYS A 65 17.04 13.49 9.45
N ILE A 66 15.94 13.04 8.86
CA ILE A 66 14.73 13.83 8.72
C ILE A 66 14.06 13.85 10.09
N GLY A 67 13.74 15.05 10.59
CA GLY A 67 13.00 15.19 11.83
C GLY A 67 11.62 14.55 11.68
N LEU A 68 11.32 13.56 12.51
CA LEU A 68 10.01 12.94 12.55
C LEU A 68 9.00 13.94 13.13
N GLN A 69 7.85 14.09 12.50
CA GLN A 69 6.71 14.80 13.08
C GLN A 69 5.75 13.79 13.70
N ALA A 70 5.21 14.14 14.86
CA ALA A 70 4.19 13.33 15.51
C ALA A 70 2.97 13.19 14.60
N LEU A 71 2.45 11.96 14.47
CA LEU A 71 1.20 11.69 13.78
C LEU A 71 0.04 12.19 14.63
N VAL A 72 -0.62 13.24 14.16
CA VAL A 72 -1.84 13.76 14.78
C VAL A 72 -3.04 13.03 14.19
N TYR A 73 -3.78 12.32 15.03
CA TYR A 73 -4.98 11.58 14.66
C TYR A 73 -6.16 12.04 15.53
N LEU A 74 -7.15 12.67 14.89
CA LEU A 74 -8.32 13.22 15.59
C LEU A 74 -9.47 12.21 15.71
N GLY A 75 -9.39 11.05 15.05
CA GLY A 75 -10.44 10.03 15.06
C GLY A 75 -10.43 9.14 13.83
N LEU A 76 -11.32 8.14 13.82
CA LEU A 76 -11.47 7.19 12.72
C LEU A 76 -11.67 7.89 11.38
N HIS A 77 -10.92 7.47 10.36
CA HIS A 77 -10.90 8.07 9.02
C HIS A 77 -10.52 9.57 8.99
N HIS A 78 -9.92 10.11 10.06
CA HIS A 78 -9.41 11.49 10.04
C HIS A 78 -8.37 11.69 8.91
N ARG A 79 -7.54 10.66 8.67
CA ARG A 79 -6.45 10.72 7.71
C ARG A 79 -6.22 9.35 7.08
N TRP A 80 -6.09 9.32 5.76
CA TRP A 80 -5.60 8.16 5.01
C TRP A 80 -4.26 8.51 4.38
N SER A 81 -3.31 7.59 4.51
CA SER A 81 -2.04 7.64 3.79
C SER A 81 -2.05 6.54 2.74
N SER A 82 -1.59 6.83 1.53
CA SER A 82 -1.41 5.79 0.52
C SER A 82 -0.09 5.90 -0.22
N ASP A 83 0.41 4.75 -0.68
CA ASP A 83 1.69 4.65 -1.38
C ASP A 83 1.68 3.56 -2.47
N GLY A 84 2.42 3.80 -3.55
CA GLY A 84 2.61 2.85 -4.64
C GLY A 84 3.90 2.07 -4.50
N HIS A 85 3.82 0.76 -4.24
CA HIS A 85 5.01 -0.09 -4.13
C HIS A 85 5.47 -0.64 -5.48
N ASN A 86 6.02 0.26 -6.31
CA ASN A 86 6.58 -0.06 -7.62
C ASN A 86 7.74 -1.07 -7.58
N LYS A 87 8.46 -1.15 -6.45
CA LYS A 87 9.61 -2.06 -6.30
C LYS A 87 9.24 -3.53 -6.47
N LEU A 88 7.97 -3.88 -6.25
CA LEU A 88 7.48 -5.25 -6.38
C LEU A 88 7.06 -5.62 -7.82
N ILE A 89 7.18 -4.68 -8.78
CA ILE A 89 6.94 -4.96 -10.21
C ILE A 89 7.88 -6.05 -10.72
N LEU A 90 9.14 -6.10 -10.25
CA LEU A 90 10.14 -7.07 -10.70
C LEU A 90 9.74 -8.52 -10.41
N ILE A 91 8.95 -8.74 -9.35
CA ILE A 91 8.41 -10.06 -9.00
C ILE A 91 6.99 -10.28 -9.52
N GLY A 92 6.45 -9.35 -10.31
CA GLY A 92 5.12 -9.45 -10.93
C GLY A 92 3.95 -9.03 -10.03
N PHE A 93 4.22 -8.39 -8.89
CA PHE A 93 3.19 -8.01 -7.91
C PHE A 93 3.25 -6.51 -7.58
N PRO A 94 2.87 -5.62 -8.51
CA PRO A 94 2.73 -4.20 -8.17
C PRO A 94 1.64 -4.05 -7.10
N ILE A 95 1.95 -3.34 -6.02
CA ILE A 95 0.99 -3.11 -4.93
C ILE A 95 0.61 -1.63 -4.85
N TRP A 96 -0.68 -1.37 -4.60
CA TRP A 96 -1.18 -0.08 -4.17
C TRP A 96 -1.62 -0.12 -2.71
N GLY A 97 -0.98 0.72 -1.90
CA GLY A 97 -1.11 0.76 -0.46
C GLY A 97 -2.20 1.73 -0.02
N LEU A 98 -3.44 1.27 0.00
CA LEU A 98 -4.51 1.84 0.84
C LEU A 98 -5.41 0.69 1.37
N GLY A 99 -5.60 -0.33 0.54
CA GLY A 99 -6.14 -1.64 0.90
C GLY A 99 -5.20 -2.81 0.62
N LEU A 100 -3.91 -2.55 0.33
CA LEU A 100 -2.90 -3.54 -0.07
C LEU A 100 -3.33 -4.37 -1.30
N TRP A 101 -3.82 -3.72 -2.35
CA TRP A 101 -4.22 -4.41 -3.56
C TRP A 101 -3.04 -4.70 -4.46
N VAL A 102 -2.93 -5.94 -4.91
CA VAL A 102 -2.10 -6.30 -6.06
C VAL A 102 -2.83 -5.84 -7.32
N VAL A 103 -2.17 -5.02 -8.12
CA VAL A 103 -2.71 -4.48 -9.37
C VAL A 103 -1.79 -4.82 -10.53
N PRO A 104 -2.30 -5.03 -11.75
CA PRO A 104 -1.44 -5.31 -12.91
C PRO A 104 -0.47 -4.16 -13.21
N ASN A 105 -0.87 -2.92 -12.90
CA ASN A 105 -0.07 -1.72 -13.07
C ASN A 105 -0.60 -0.62 -12.14
N ASN A 106 0.15 -0.30 -11.08
CA ASN A 106 -0.16 0.76 -10.12
C ASN A 106 0.14 2.17 -10.66
N ARG A 107 0.67 2.31 -11.89
CA ARG A 107 0.84 3.60 -12.56
C ARG A 107 -0.43 4.07 -13.30
N LEU A 108 -1.44 3.21 -13.43
CA LEU A 108 -2.68 3.54 -14.10
C LEU A 108 -3.60 4.35 -13.18
N LYS A 109 -3.67 5.66 -13.43
CA LYS A 109 -4.48 6.59 -12.63
C LYS A 109 -5.96 6.19 -12.50
N THR A 110 -6.53 5.60 -13.55
CA THR A 110 -7.91 5.11 -13.55
C THR A 110 -8.08 3.92 -12.59
N THR A 111 -7.10 3.01 -12.53
CA THR A 111 -7.08 1.91 -11.58
C THR A 111 -7.01 2.43 -10.14
N ILE A 112 -6.13 3.41 -9.86
CA ILE A 112 -6.00 4.00 -8.53
C ILE A 112 -7.29 4.73 -8.11
N GLY A 113 -7.86 5.54 -9.01
CA GLY A 113 -9.12 6.22 -8.77
C GLY A 113 -10.29 5.25 -8.53
N TYR A 114 -10.36 4.17 -9.31
CA TYR A 114 -11.37 3.12 -9.12
C TYR A 114 -11.22 2.43 -7.75
N LEU A 115 -10.02 1.98 -7.38
CA LEU A 115 -9.77 1.33 -6.10
C LEU A 115 -10.11 2.24 -4.91
N TYR A 116 -9.78 3.52 -5.03
CA TYR A 116 -10.15 4.52 -4.04
C TYR A 116 -11.67 4.61 -3.84
N LEU A 117 -12.42 4.76 -4.94
CA LEU A 117 -13.89 4.84 -4.88
C LEU A 117 -14.52 3.53 -4.39
N SER A 118 -13.99 2.38 -4.82
CA SER A 118 -14.43 1.07 -4.34
C SER A 118 -14.26 0.94 -2.83
N LEU A 119 -13.13 1.38 -2.28
CA LEU A 119 -12.92 1.37 -0.83
C LEU A 119 -13.92 2.29 -0.09
N VAL A 120 -14.10 3.51 -0.58
CA VAL A 120 -15.07 4.44 0.01
C VAL A 120 -16.48 3.84 -0.02
N TYR A 121 -16.85 3.18 -1.12
CA TYR A 121 -18.13 2.50 -1.26
C TYR A 121 -18.27 1.31 -0.31
N GLU A 122 -17.27 0.43 -0.25
CA GLU A 122 -17.25 -0.73 0.65
C GLU A 122 -17.37 -0.33 2.12
N LEU A 123 -16.62 0.69 2.55
CA LEU A 123 -16.70 1.22 3.91
C LEU A 123 -18.08 1.78 4.23
N LYS A 124 -18.71 2.48 3.27
CA LYS A 124 -20.07 3.01 3.41
C LYS A 124 -21.11 1.88 3.49
N VAL A 125 -20.94 0.82 2.71
CA VAL A 125 -21.82 -0.38 2.76
C VAL A 125 -21.67 -1.09 4.10
N ALA A 126 -20.44 -1.25 4.59
CA ALA A 126 -20.17 -1.88 5.88
C ALA A 126 -20.70 -1.05 7.06
N ASN A 127 -20.64 0.28 6.97
CA ASN A 127 -21.19 1.19 7.96
C ASN A 127 -21.64 2.51 7.31
N PRO A 128 -22.95 2.79 7.24
CA PRO A 128 -23.47 4.02 6.61
C PRO A 128 -23.01 5.32 7.26
N LYS A 129 -22.45 5.27 8.48
CA LYS A 129 -21.87 6.42 9.18
C LYS A 129 -20.39 6.64 8.82
N ILE A 130 -19.75 5.66 8.19
CA ILE A 130 -18.39 5.76 7.68
C ILE A 130 -18.44 6.23 6.23
N GLY A 131 -17.59 7.18 5.90
CA GLY A 131 -17.44 7.70 4.56
C GLY A 131 -15.98 7.78 4.15
N MET A 132 -15.73 8.74 3.28
CA MET A 132 -14.39 9.09 2.85
C MET A 132 -13.57 9.71 4.01
N SER A 133 -12.24 9.63 3.93
CA SER A 133 -11.38 10.32 4.89
C SER A 133 -11.51 11.84 4.80
N LEU A 134 -11.29 12.52 5.93
CA LEU A 134 -11.23 13.99 5.97
C LEU A 134 -9.97 14.53 5.31
N HIS A 135 -8.86 13.79 5.42
CA HIS A 135 -7.59 14.13 4.79
C HIS A 135 -6.99 12.92 4.09
N ASN A 136 -6.55 13.11 2.86
CA ASN A 136 -5.71 12.18 2.14
C ASN A 136 -4.30 12.75 2.04
N MET A 137 -3.33 11.96 2.45
CA MET A 137 -1.91 12.30 2.36
C MET A 137 -1.24 11.27 1.47
N ILE A 138 -0.78 11.74 0.32
CA ILE A 138 -0.14 10.88 -0.66
C ILE A 138 1.06 11.60 -1.23
N ASP A 139 2.01 10.86 -1.74
CA ASP A 139 3.08 11.44 -2.51
C ASP A 139 2.57 11.99 -3.85
N CYS A 140 3.34 12.89 -4.44
CA CYS A 140 3.00 13.50 -5.72
C CYS A 140 3.34 12.56 -6.89
N GLY A 141 2.67 11.40 -6.95
CA GLY A 141 2.74 10.46 -8.06
C GLY A 141 1.81 10.84 -9.21
N SER A 142 2.20 10.56 -10.45
CA SER A 142 1.36 10.81 -11.64
C SER A 142 0.07 9.97 -11.63
N GLU A 143 0.14 8.78 -11.03
CA GLU A 143 -0.91 7.80 -10.87
C GLU A 143 -2.00 8.24 -9.90
N THR A 144 -1.71 9.19 -9.02
CA THR A 144 -2.66 9.60 -7.98
C THR A 144 -3.61 10.70 -8.44
N THR A 145 -3.47 11.19 -9.68
CA THR A 145 -4.22 12.31 -10.22
C THR A 145 -5.75 12.12 -10.15
N GLU A 146 -6.28 10.92 -10.42
CA GLU A 146 -7.73 10.68 -10.34
C GLU A 146 -8.21 10.62 -8.88
N MET A 147 -7.46 9.98 -7.99
CA MET A 147 -7.73 10.01 -6.55
C MET A 147 -7.72 11.45 -6.03
N TYR A 148 -6.74 12.27 -6.43
CA TYR A 148 -6.71 13.70 -6.11
C TYR A 148 -8.00 14.42 -6.53
N LYS A 149 -8.51 14.17 -7.74
CA LYS A 149 -9.77 14.78 -8.19
C LYS A 149 -10.94 14.38 -7.30
N TYR A 150 -11.11 13.08 -7.02
CA TYR A 150 -12.23 12.59 -6.22
C TYR A 150 -12.16 13.05 -4.76
N THR A 151 -10.97 13.03 -4.18
CA THR A 151 -10.73 13.46 -2.80
C THR A 151 -11.10 14.94 -2.59
N ASN A 152 -10.96 15.80 -3.59
CA ASN A 152 -11.37 17.20 -3.51
C ASN A 152 -12.82 17.44 -3.95
N ALA A 153 -13.24 16.85 -5.07
CA ALA A 153 -14.57 17.11 -5.64
C ALA A 153 -15.72 16.56 -4.79
N LEU A 154 -15.54 15.40 -4.14
CA LEU A 154 -16.62 14.80 -3.33
C LEU A 154 -16.92 15.63 -2.08
N PRO A 155 -15.95 16.05 -1.25
CA PRO A 155 -16.21 16.93 -0.10
C PRO A 155 -16.75 18.29 -0.53
N GLU A 156 -16.25 18.87 -1.62
CA GLU A 156 -16.74 20.15 -2.13
C GLU A 156 -18.24 20.06 -2.46
N TYR A 157 -18.67 18.97 -3.10
CA TYR A 157 -20.06 18.75 -3.45
C TYR A 157 -20.95 18.36 -2.26
N PHE A 158 -20.50 17.43 -1.41
CA PHE A 158 -21.32 16.84 -0.34
C PHE A 158 -21.15 17.51 1.03
N SER A 159 -20.14 18.36 1.21
CA SER A 159 -19.82 19.03 2.48
C SER A 159 -19.30 20.46 2.25
N PRO A 160 -20.10 21.33 1.58
CA PRO A 160 -19.67 22.68 1.19
C PRO A 160 -19.38 23.61 2.38
N TYR A 161 -19.79 23.22 3.58
CA TYR A 161 -19.48 23.93 4.83
C TYR A 161 -18.04 23.70 5.32
N LEU A 162 -17.34 22.68 4.80
CA LEU A 162 -15.92 22.48 5.05
C LEU A 162 -15.11 23.35 4.09
N SER A 163 -14.50 24.41 4.62
CA SER A 163 -13.62 25.27 3.82
C SER A 163 -12.35 24.51 3.41
N PRO A 164 -12.05 24.39 2.11
CA PRO A 164 -10.83 23.73 1.62
C PRO A 164 -9.54 24.38 2.16
N ASP A 165 -9.57 25.69 2.42
CA ASP A 165 -8.44 26.44 2.96
C ASP A 165 -8.13 26.06 4.41
N LYS A 166 -9.16 25.68 5.18
CA LYS A 166 -9.00 25.29 6.59
C LYS A 166 -8.73 23.79 6.72
N ILE A 167 -9.43 22.97 5.95
CA ILE A 167 -9.38 21.52 6.00
C ILE A 167 -9.20 20.99 4.57
N PRO A 168 -7.98 21.01 4.04
CA PRO A 168 -7.73 20.54 2.69
C PRO A 168 -7.93 19.03 2.64
N ALA A 169 -8.86 18.57 1.80
CA ALA A 169 -9.17 17.14 1.67
C ALA A 169 -7.99 16.30 1.17
N HIS A 170 -7.01 16.95 0.56
CA HIS A 170 -5.83 16.33 0.02
C HIS A 170 -4.57 17.17 0.26
N ARG A 171 -3.46 16.52 0.64
CA ARG A 171 -2.13 17.14 0.69
C ARG A 171 -1.10 16.24 0.01
N PHE A 172 -0.34 16.83 -0.91
CA PHE A 172 0.84 16.19 -1.46
C PHE A 172 1.99 16.26 -0.46
N LEU A 173 2.58 15.10 -0.17
CA LEU A 173 3.78 14.98 0.64
C LEU A 173 4.97 14.69 -0.26
N LYS A 174 6.17 15.10 0.20
CA LYS A 174 7.40 14.53 -0.35
C LYS A 174 7.44 13.06 0.07
N SER A 175 7.90 12.17 -0.80
CA SER A 175 7.99 10.72 -0.53
C SER A 175 8.62 10.41 0.85
N VAL A 176 9.67 11.13 1.23
CA VAL A 176 10.33 11.00 2.55
C VAL A 176 9.46 11.34 3.77
N HIS A 177 8.35 12.05 3.58
CA HIS A 177 7.36 12.37 4.63
C HIS A 177 6.06 11.57 4.49
N ASN A 178 5.90 10.79 3.41
CA ASN A 178 4.71 9.95 3.18
C ASN A 178 4.76 8.64 4.00
N ILE A 179 5.96 8.19 4.36
CA ILE A 179 6.16 7.00 5.17
C ILE A 179 5.69 7.29 6.61
N THR A 180 4.55 6.70 6.95
CA THR A 180 3.97 6.75 8.28
C THR A 180 4.55 5.56 9.06
N ILE A 181 5.47 5.82 10.00
CA ILE A 181 6.11 4.80 10.86
C ILE A 181 5.46 4.84 12.24
#